data_AF-A0AAD4MTK6-F1
#
_entry.id   AF-A0AAD4MTK6-F1
#
_cell.length_a   1.000
_cell.length_b   1.000
_cell.length_c   1.000
_cell.angle_alpha   90.00
_cell.angle_beta   90.00
_cell.angle_gamma   90.00
#
_symmetry.space_group_name_H-M   'P 1'
#
loop_
_entity.id
_entity.type
_entity.pdbx_description
1 polymer ?
#
loop_
_entity_poly.entity_id
_entity_poly.type
_entity_poly.pdbx_seq_one_letter_code
_entity_poly.pdbx_strand_id
1 'polypeptide(L)'
;MRQIDVSKHLKFPQTLNLKKRLEARRQEVSRICQDEIARICNRLNVGEYFGLFTCIVTSRSWDAVRKGITKVTLKDSEQKEIQKFASTLIPQILRVLDLMPRQMLLILKTNDLLRSITYKLGTKNRPDSFIEMTRFCVRSVYQEKIRKSVGWLNWTCLVLKMYLILTQIYLYERYLTFSEYMGKSPALL
;
A
#
# COMPACT_ATOMS: atom_id res chain seq x y z
N MET A 1 -7.24 51.48 32.89
CA MET A 1 -8.27 50.53 32.43
C MET A 1 -7.62 49.15 32.29
N ARG A 2 -7.70 48.30 33.32
CA ARG A 2 -7.09 46.96 33.33
C ARG A 2 -8.03 46.01 32.59
N GLN A 3 -7.70 45.60 31.37
CA GLN A 3 -8.37 44.45 30.76
C GLN A 3 -7.86 43.19 31.46
N ILE A 4 -8.72 42.62 32.29
CA ILE A 4 -8.54 41.28 32.84
C ILE A 4 -8.74 40.34 31.66
N ASP A 5 -7.67 39.68 31.23
CA ASP A 5 -7.69 38.68 30.17
C ASP A 5 -8.37 37.41 30.71
N VAL A 6 -9.71 37.37 30.62
CA VAL A 6 -10.58 36.28 31.08
C VAL A 6 -10.33 34.97 30.31
N SER A 7 -9.51 35.00 29.24
CA SER A 7 -9.25 33.84 28.38
C SER A 7 -8.30 32.79 29.01
N LYS A 8 -7.62 33.10 30.12
CA LYS A 8 -6.67 32.16 30.77
C LYS A 8 -7.32 31.16 31.73
N HIS A 9 -8.60 31.27 32.07
CA HIS A 9 -9.21 30.47 33.14
C HIS A 9 -10.29 29.46 32.73
N LEU A 10 -10.57 29.26 31.44
CA LEU A 10 -11.61 28.31 30.98
C LEU A 10 -11.04 27.16 30.12
N LYS A 11 -10.13 26.34 30.68
CA LYS A 11 -9.89 24.98 30.15
C LYS A 11 -10.77 24.00 30.92
N PHE A 12 -11.99 23.80 30.41
CA PHE A 12 -12.95 22.85 30.95
C PHE A 12 -12.38 21.42 31.02
N PRO A 13 -12.49 20.73 32.17
CA PRO A 13 -11.96 19.37 32.39
C PRO A 13 -12.58 18.28 31.50
N GLN A 14 -13.73 18.54 30.86
CA GLN A 14 -14.41 17.60 29.96
C GLN A 14 -13.67 17.41 28.61
N THR A 15 -13.03 18.45 28.08
CA THR A 15 -12.30 18.38 26.80
C THR A 15 -11.03 17.54 26.89
N LEU A 16 -10.37 17.57 28.04
CA LEU A 16 -9.18 16.77 28.33
C LEU A 16 -9.51 15.27 28.45
N ASN A 17 -10.66 14.94 29.05
CA ASN A 17 -11.16 13.57 29.14
C ASN A 17 -11.51 13.00 27.75
N LEU A 18 -12.13 13.80 26.88
CA LEU A 18 -12.46 13.39 25.51
C LEU A 18 -11.19 13.17 24.66
N LYS A 19 -10.21 14.07 24.74
CA LYS A 19 -8.91 13.90 24.06
C LYS A 19 -8.18 12.64 24.52
N LYS A 20 -8.12 12.40 25.84
CA LYS A 20 -7.54 11.16 26.38
C LYS A 20 -8.25 9.90 25.87
N ARG A 21 -9.59 9.92 25.78
CA ARG A 21 -10.37 8.79 25.23
C ARG A 21 -10.16 8.59 23.73
N LEU A 22 -10.04 9.68 22.96
CA LEU A 22 -9.72 9.63 21.54
C LEU A 22 -8.30 9.13 21.28
N GLU A 23 -7.33 9.56 22.08
CA GLU A 23 -5.95 9.06 22.03
C GLU A 23 -5.87 7.58 22.41
N ALA A 24 -6.59 7.16 23.45
CA ALA A 24 -6.70 5.76 23.85
C ALA A 24 -7.31 4.89 22.74
N ARG A 25 -8.43 5.31 22.13
CA ARG A 25 -9.02 4.63 20.98
C ARG A 25 -8.09 4.59 19.78
N ARG A 26 -7.34 5.67 19.52
CA ARG A 26 -6.36 5.71 18.41
C ARG A 26 -5.24 4.70 18.64
N GLN A 27 -4.77 4.57 19.88
CA GLN A 27 -3.73 3.62 20.25
C GLN A 27 -4.24 2.17 20.19
N GLU A 28 -5.49 1.94 20.55
CA GLU A 28 -6.18 0.65 20.41
C GLU A 28 -6.32 0.24 18.93
N VAL A 29 -6.80 1.13 18.06
CA VAL A 29 -6.89 0.87 16.62
C VAL A 29 -5.51 0.60 16.00
N SER A 30 -4.48 1.37 16.40
CA SER A 30 -3.11 1.15 15.93
C SER A 30 -2.57 -0.24 16.34
N ARG A 31 -2.90 -0.70 17.55
CA ARG A 31 -2.56 -2.05 18.02
C ARG A 31 -3.25 -3.14 17.22
N ILE A 32 -4.56 -3.00 16.96
CA ILE A 32 -5.31 -3.97 16.14
C ILE A 32 -4.67 -4.14 14.76
N CYS A 33 -4.27 -3.05 14.10
CA CYS A 33 -3.56 -3.12 12.83
C CYS A 33 -2.20 -3.83 12.94
N GLN A 34 -1.44 -3.58 14.01
CA GLN A 34 -0.16 -4.25 14.24
C GLN A 34 -0.34 -5.76 14.45
N ASP A 35 -1.36 -6.16 15.20
CA ASP A 35 -1.67 -7.58 15.45
C ASP A 35 -2.13 -8.29 14.17
N GLU A 36 -2.85 -7.59 13.29
CA GLU A 36 -3.24 -8.11 11.98
C GLU A 36 -2.04 -8.28 11.06
N ILE A 37 -1.14 -7.29 11.03
CA ILE A 37 0.11 -7.37 10.28
C ILE A 37 0.98 -8.52 10.80
N ALA A 38 1.12 -8.66 12.11
CA ALA A 38 1.88 -9.76 12.72
C ALA A 38 1.29 -11.13 12.33
N ARG A 39 -0.04 -11.26 12.31
CA ARG A 39 -0.71 -12.48 11.82
C ARG A 39 -0.38 -12.78 10.35
N ILE A 40 -0.36 -11.78 9.48
CA ILE A 40 0.02 -11.95 8.07
C ILE A 40 1.49 -12.34 7.94
N CYS A 41 2.38 -11.67 8.69
CA CYS A 41 3.81 -11.97 8.71
C CYS A 41 4.10 -13.40 9.18
N ASN A 42 3.36 -13.90 10.18
CA ASN A 42 3.44 -15.30 10.61
C ASN A 42 3.08 -16.27 9.47
N ARG A 43 2.05 -15.96 8.67
CA ARG A 43 1.68 -16.78 7.50
C ARG A 43 2.73 -16.73 6.38
N LEU A 44 3.58 -15.72 6.37
CA LEU A 44 4.67 -15.52 5.42
C LEU A 44 6.04 -16.02 5.96
N ASN A 45 6.06 -16.72 7.09
CA ASN A 45 7.27 -17.17 7.80
C ASN A 45 8.22 -16.05 8.26
N VAL A 46 7.75 -14.81 8.32
CA VAL A 46 8.54 -13.62 8.73
C VAL A 46 8.02 -12.97 10.01
N GLY A 47 7.35 -13.76 10.86
CA GLY A 47 6.73 -13.32 12.10
C GLY A 47 7.67 -12.57 13.04
N GLU A 48 8.85 -13.14 13.29
CA GLU A 48 9.88 -12.55 14.16
C GLU A 48 10.40 -11.19 13.65
N TYR A 49 10.28 -10.96 12.35
CA TYR A 49 10.78 -9.77 11.67
C TYR A 49 9.65 -8.89 11.12
N PHE A 50 8.42 -8.98 11.65
CA PHE A 50 7.25 -8.28 11.09
C PHE A 50 7.48 -6.77 10.97
N GLY A 51 8.14 -6.14 11.96
CA GLY A 51 8.49 -4.72 11.91
C GLY A 51 9.41 -4.38 10.74
N LEU A 52 10.50 -5.13 10.56
CA LEU A 52 11.43 -4.93 9.43
C LEU A 52 10.74 -5.18 8.09
N PHE A 53 9.97 -6.27 8.00
CA PHE A 53 9.22 -6.61 6.79
C PHE A 53 8.23 -5.50 6.39
N THR A 54 7.50 -4.92 7.35
CA THR A 54 6.60 -3.80 7.05
C THR A 54 7.33 -2.59 6.52
N CYS A 55 8.48 -2.24 7.09
CA CYS A 55 9.31 -1.13 6.60
C CYS A 55 9.78 -1.39 5.16
N ILE A 56 10.16 -2.63 4.82
CA ILE A 56 10.55 -3.03 3.46
C ILE A 56 9.38 -2.86 2.48
N VAL A 57 8.20 -3.43 2.79
CA VAL A 57 7.05 -3.42 1.87
C VAL A 57 6.48 -2.02 1.68
N THR A 58 6.39 -1.25 2.76
CA THR A 58 5.83 0.11 2.75
C THR A 58 6.82 1.15 2.27
N SER A 59 8.12 0.84 2.30
CA SER A 59 9.20 1.80 2.06
C SER A 59 9.09 3.03 2.99
N ARG A 60 8.61 2.82 4.23
CA ARG A 60 8.42 3.85 5.26
C ARG A 60 9.13 3.48 6.54
N SER A 61 9.40 4.49 7.36
CA SER A 61 9.94 4.29 8.71
C SER A 61 8.91 3.61 9.61
N TRP A 62 9.38 2.86 10.61
CA TRP A 62 8.50 2.22 11.60
C TRP A 62 7.61 3.25 12.32
N ASP A 63 8.13 4.45 12.56
CA ASP A 63 7.37 5.56 13.15
C ASP A 63 6.21 6.03 12.27
N ALA A 64 6.41 6.10 10.96
CA ALA A 64 5.34 6.42 10.02
C ALA A 64 4.30 5.30 9.94
N VAL A 65 4.74 4.03 9.96
CA VAL A 65 3.85 2.86 9.99
C VAL A 65 2.97 2.88 11.24
N ARG A 66 3.53 3.11 12.43
CA ARG A 66 2.78 3.20 13.70
C ARG A 66 1.75 4.34 13.72
N LYS A 67 2.10 5.50 13.15
CA LYS A 67 1.25 6.71 13.13
C LYS A 67 0.17 6.66 12.04
N GLY A 68 0.35 5.79 11.05
CA GLY A 68 -0.51 5.60 9.88
C GLY A 68 0.10 6.25 8.63
N ILE A 69 0.37 5.43 7.61
CA ILE A 69 1.10 5.80 6.39
C ILE A 69 0.40 6.91 5.61
N THR A 70 -0.94 6.87 5.53
CA THR A 70 -1.77 7.87 4.82
C THR A 70 -1.74 9.26 5.48
N LYS A 71 -1.32 9.35 6.74
CA LYS A 71 -1.38 10.59 7.52
C LYS A 71 -0.05 11.34 7.60
N VAL A 72 1.06 10.71 7.18
CA VAL A 72 2.41 11.27 7.30
C VAL A 72 3.03 11.44 5.91
N THR A 73 3.13 12.69 5.45
CA THR A 73 3.85 13.03 4.22
C THR A 73 5.30 12.56 4.33
N LEU A 74 5.79 11.90 3.28
CA LEU A 74 7.19 11.46 3.20
C LEU A 74 8.10 12.70 3.30
N LYS A 75 9.01 12.72 4.26
CA LYS A 75 10.04 13.76 4.37
C LYS A 75 11.36 13.24 3.82
N ASP A 76 12.12 14.09 3.13
CA ASP A 76 13.46 13.71 2.61
C ASP A 76 14.42 13.25 3.73
N SER A 77 14.24 13.75 4.96
CA SER A 77 14.97 13.30 6.14
C SER A 77 14.64 11.85 6.53
N GLU A 78 13.36 11.45 6.39
CA GLU A 78 12.91 10.07 6.66
C GLU A 78 13.54 9.11 5.64
N GLN A 79 13.67 9.53 4.38
CA GLN A 79 14.29 8.72 3.34
C GLN A 79 15.78 8.49 3.59
N LYS A 80 16.51 9.51 4.06
CA LYS A 80 17.92 9.38 4.47
C LYS A 80 18.10 8.48 5.69
N GLU A 81 17.18 8.56 6.65
CA GLU A 81 17.17 7.70 7.84
C GLU A 81 16.96 6.23 7.45
N ILE A 82 15.95 5.95 6.62
CA ILE A 82 15.68 4.60 6.09
C ILE A 82 16.91 4.07 5.34
N GLN A 83 17.55 4.89 4.51
CA GLN A 83 18.70 4.47 3.72
C GLN A 83 19.92 4.13 4.60
N LYS A 84 20.18 4.94 5.63
CA LYS A 84 21.25 4.69 6.61
C LYS A 84 21.00 3.43 7.44
N PHE A 85 19.75 3.23 7.90
CA PHE A 85 19.35 2.01 8.61
C PHE A 85 19.40 0.77 7.70
N ALA A 86 19.01 0.90 6.43
CA ALA A 86 19.00 -0.21 5.48
C ALA A 86 20.39 -0.79 5.26
N SER A 87 21.44 0.04 5.14
CA SER A 87 22.83 -0.42 4.97
C SER A 87 23.33 -1.29 6.12
N THR A 88 22.92 -1.01 7.36
CA THR A 88 23.28 -1.81 8.54
C THR A 88 22.42 -3.07 8.67
N LEU A 89 21.20 -3.05 8.12
CA LEU A 89 20.21 -4.12 8.24
C LEU A 89 20.23 -5.12 7.08
N ILE A 90 21.10 -4.97 6.08
CA ILE A 90 21.21 -5.88 4.91
C ILE A 90 21.21 -7.36 5.33
N PRO A 91 21.99 -7.82 6.32
CA PRO A 91 21.98 -9.24 6.70
C PRO A 91 20.61 -9.71 7.22
N GLN A 92 19.88 -8.86 7.93
CA GLN A 92 18.54 -9.16 8.43
C GLN A 92 17.50 -9.15 7.30
N ILE A 93 17.65 -8.22 6.34
CA ILE A 93 16.81 -8.16 5.13
C ILE A 93 16.96 -9.44 4.32
N LEU A 94 18.18 -9.93 4.12
CA LEU A 94 18.43 -11.20 3.42
C LEU A 94 17.78 -12.38 4.14
N ARG A 95 17.89 -12.44 5.47
CA ARG A 95 17.20 -13.48 6.27
C ARG A 95 15.68 -13.43 6.12
N VAL A 96 15.09 -12.24 6.08
CA VAL A 96 13.64 -12.09 5.81
C VAL A 96 13.28 -12.58 4.41
N LEU A 97 14.10 -12.26 3.40
CA LEU A 97 13.87 -12.71 2.02
C LEU A 97 14.01 -14.24 1.89
N ASP A 98 14.94 -14.86 2.62
CA ASP A 98 15.16 -16.31 2.60
C ASP A 98 14.01 -17.10 3.25
N LEU A 99 13.39 -16.55 4.29
CA LEU A 99 12.27 -17.19 5.00
C LEU A 99 10.95 -17.13 4.20
N MET A 100 10.80 -16.13 3.32
CA MET A 100 9.55 -15.90 2.61
C MET A 100 9.24 -16.96 1.55
N PRO A 101 7.95 -17.23 1.31
CA PRO A 101 7.54 -18.09 0.20
C PRO A 101 7.92 -17.47 -1.16
N ARG A 102 8.32 -18.32 -2.11
CA ARG A 102 8.78 -17.91 -3.45
C ARG A 102 7.77 -17.04 -4.20
N GLN A 103 6.48 -17.27 -3.98
CA GLN A 103 5.39 -16.49 -4.58
C GLN A 103 5.43 -15.03 -4.13
N MET A 104 5.76 -14.77 -2.86
CA MET A 104 5.89 -13.41 -2.34
C MET A 104 7.14 -12.71 -2.90
N LEU A 105 8.26 -13.43 -3.00
CA LEU A 105 9.48 -12.92 -3.64
C LEU A 105 9.23 -12.51 -5.10
N LEU A 106 8.43 -13.29 -5.83
CA LEU A 106 8.03 -12.94 -7.19
C LEU A 106 7.27 -11.62 -7.23
N ILE A 107 6.29 -11.44 -6.35
CA ILE A 107 5.49 -10.20 -6.25
C ILE A 107 6.38 -9.00 -5.91
N LEU A 108 7.32 -9.16 -4.97
CA LEU A 108 8.26 -8.11 -4.60
C LEU A 108 9.17 -7.72 -5.77
N LYS A 109 9.70 -8.71 -6.50
CA LYS A 109 10.55 -8.46 -7.68
C LYS A 109 9.78 -7.82 -8.83
N THR A 110 8.53 -8.21 -9.06
CA THR A 110 7.69 -7.55 -10.08
C THR A 110 7.38 -6.11 -9.72
N ASN A 111 7.13 -5.82 -8.44
CA ASN A 111 6.92 -4.44 -7.97
C ASN A 111 8.19 -3.59 -8.10
N ASP A 112 9.35 -4.15 -7.79
CA ASP A 112 10.63 -3.47 -7.95
C ASP A 112 10.93 -3.14 -9.42
N LEU A 113 10.73 -4.10 -10.32
CA LEU A 113 10.89 -3.89 -11.76
C LEU A 113 9.96 -2.80 -12.30
N LEU A 114 8.68 -2.80 -11.90
CA LEU A 114 7.74 -1.74 -12.27
C LEU A 114 8.20 -0.36 -11.81
N ARG A 115 8.67 -0.24 -10.56
CA ARG A 115 9.21 1.02 -10.04
C ARG A 115 10.44 1.49 -10.82
N SER A 116 11.32 0.57 -11.21
CA SER A 116 12.48 0.89 -12.05
C SER A 116 12.08 1.41 -13.42
N ILE A 117 11.09 0.79 -14.06
CA ILE A 117 10.59 1.21 -15.39
C ILE A 117 9.92 2.59 -15.31
N THR A 118 9.01 2.80 -14.37
CA THR A 118 8.35 4.11 -14.18
C THR A 118 9.35 5.22 -13.87
N TYR A 119 10.40 4.90 -13.09
CA TYR A 119 11.47 5.84 -12.81
C TYR A 119 12.26 6.22 -14.06
N LYS A 120 12.66 5.24 -14.88
CA LYS A 120 13.39 5.47 -16.14
C LYS A 120 12.56 6.24 -17.17
N LEU A 121 11.26 6.00 -17.22
CA LEU A 121 10.33 6.67 -18.14
C LEU A 121 9.84 8.04 -17.62
N GLY A 122 10.21 8.44 -16.40
CA GLY A 122 9.78 9.70 -15.80
C GLY A 122 8.27 9.75 -15.46
N THR A 123 7.57 8.63 -15.49
CA THR A 123 6.11 8.53 -15.21
C THR A 123 5.81 8.27 -13.72
N LYS A 124 6.73 8.65 -12.84
CA LYS A 124 6.64 8.49 -11.39
C LYS A 124 5.37 9.20 -10.89
N ASN A 125 4.43 8.44 -10.32
CA ASN A 125 3.08 8.84 -9.83
C ASN A 125 1.90 8.59 -10.78
N ARG A 126 2.10 8.06 -11.98
CA ARG A 126 0.96 7.62 -12.81
C ARG A 126 0.60 6.16 -12.49
N PRO A 127 -0.69 5.83 -12.23
CA PRO A 127 -1.11 4.46 -11.97
C PRO A 127 -1.01 3.54 -13.20
N ASP A 128 -0.76 4.12 -14.38
CA ASP A 128 -0.72 3.46 -15.69
C ASP A 128 0.11 2.16 -15.70
N SER A 129 1.27 2.15 -15.04
CA SER A 129 2.12 0.95 -15.01
C SER A 129 1.51 -0.23 -14.24
N PHE A 130 0.71 0.04 -13.20
CA PHE A 130 -0.02 -1.00 -12.48
C PHE A 130 -1.25 -1.47 -13.27
N ILE A 131 -1.90 -0.56 -14.02
CA ILE A 131 -3.01 -0.91 -14.92
C ILE A 131 -2.53 -1.84 -16.03
N GLU A 132 -1.40 -1.51 -16.67
CA GLU A 132 -0.79 -2.35 -17.70
C GLU A 132 -0.35 -3.71 -17.16
N MET A 133 0.28 -3.75 -15.98
CA MET A 133 0.59 -5.02 -15.31
C MET A 133 -0.68 -5.84 -15.08
N THR A 134 -1.75 -5.22 -14.59
CA THR A 134 -3.02 -5.91 -14.33
C THR A 134 -3.61 -6.50 -15.61
N ARG A 135 -3.59 -5.74 -16.72
CA ARG A 135 -4.02 -6.22 -18.05
C ARG A 135 -3.22 -7.44 -18.48
N PHE A 136 -1.90 -7.40 -18.31
CA PHE A 136 -1.02 -8.51 -18.63
C PHE A 136 -1.27 -9.73 -17.74
N CYS A 137 -1.45 -9.54 -16.44
CA CYS A 137 -1.77 -10.62 -15.50
C CYS A 137 -3.11 -11.30 -15.83
N VAL A 138 -4.15 -10.51 -16.13
CA VAL A 138 -5.46 -11.05 -16.56
C VAL A 138 -5.30 -11.87 -17.82
N ARG A 139 -4.64 -11.33 -18.86
CA ARG A 139 -4.38 -12.08 -20.10
C ARG A 139 -3.64 -13.38 -19.85
N SER A 140 -2.56 -13.35 -19.07
CA SER A 140 -1.74 -14.52 -18.79
C SER A 140 -2.52 -15.61 -18.04
N VAL A 141 -3.31 -15.23 -17.02
CA VAL A 141 -4.12 -16.18 -16.24
C VAL A 141 -5.21 -16.81 -17.10
N TYR A 142 -5.88 -16.02 -17.95
CA TYR A 142 -6.93 -16.54 -18.83
C TYR A 142 -6.38 -17.36 -19.99
N GLN A 143 -5.23 -16.98 -20.57
CA GLN A 143 -4.53 -17.80 -21.55
C GLN A 143 -4.17 -19.18 -20.98
N GLU A 144 -3.71 -19.23 -19.74
CA GLU A 144 -3.41 -20.51 -19.08
C GLU A 144 -4.66 -21.36 -18.83
N LYS A 145 -5.77 -20.72 -18.42
CA LYS A 145 -7.07 -21.41 -18.27
C LYS A 145 -7.60 -21.93 -19.60
N ILE A 146 -7.47 -21.15 -20.67
CA ILE A 146 -7.85 -21.52 -22.03
C ILE A 146 -7.02 -22.71 -22.50
N ARG A 147 -5.71 -22.69 -22.30
CA ARG A 147 -4.79 -23.78 -22.67
C ARG A 147 -5.14 -25.11 -22.00
N LYS A 148 -5.65 -25.05 -20.77
CA LYS A 148 -6.09 -26.23 -19.98
C LYS A 148 -7.54 -26.62 -20.23
N SER A 149 -8.33 -25.79 -20.90
CA SER A 149 -9.76 -26.06 -21.13
C SER A 149 -9.96 -27.03 -22.28
N VAL A 150 -10.84 -28.01 -22.07
CA VAL A 150 -11.35 -28.90 -23.12
C VAL A 150 -12.78 -28.50 -23.47
N GLY A 151 -13.08 -28.40 -24.77
CA GLY A 151 -14.40 -28.07 -25.29
C GLY A 151 -14.60 -26.61 -25.71
N TRP A 152 -15.28 -26.43 -26.85
CA TRP A 152 -15.45 -25.12 -27.50
C TRP A 152 -16.32 -24.13 -26.70
N LEU A 153 -17.40 -24.59 -26.06
CA LEU A 153 -18.27 -23.72 -25.25
C LEU A 153 -17.55 -23.18 -24.00
N ASN A 154 -16.71 -24.00 -23.36
CA ASN A 154 -15.92 -23.56 -22.22
C ASN A 154 -14.83 -22.58 -22.67
N TRP A 155 -14.21 -22.85 -23.82
CA TRP A 155 -13.26 -21.95 -24.46
C TRP A 155 -13.89 -20.57 -24.75
N THR A 156 -15.04 -20.52 -25.43
CA THR A 156 -15.72 -19.25 -25.75
C THR A 156 -16.16 -18.52 -24.49
N CYS A 157 -16.67 -19.23 -23.47
CA CYS A 157 -17.03 -18.65 -22.18
C CYS A 157 -15.82 -18.03 -21.47
N LEU A 158 -14.67 -18.71 -21.46
CA LEU A 158 -13.44 -18.21 -20.85
C LEU A 158 -12.90 -16.98 -21.58
N VAL A 159 -12.93 -17.00 -22.92
CA VAL A 159 -12.54 -15.86 -23.75
C VAL A 159 -13.46 -14.66 -23.50
N LEU A 160 -14.78 -14.87 -23.47
CA LEU A 160 -15.75 -13.81 -23.20
C LEU A 160 -15.54 -13.21 -21.80
N LYS A 161 -15.32 -14.04 -20.78
CA LYS A 161 -14.97 -13.58 -19.42
C LYS A 161 -13.68 -12.75 -19.39
N MET A 162 -12.65 -13.18 -20.12
CA MET A 162 -11.40 -12.42 -20.23
C MET A 162 -11.65 -11.03 -20.83
N TYR A 163 -12.40 -10.95 -21.93
CA TYR A 163 -12.73 -9.68 -22.57
C TYR A 163 -13.60 -8.79 -21.69
N LEU A 164 -14.60 -9.34 -20.98
CA LEU A 164 -15.42 -8.57 -20.04
C LEU A 164 -14.57 -7.89 -18.96
N ILE A 165 -13.61 -8.61 -18.36
CA ILE A 165 -12.70 -8.03 -17.35
C ILE A 165 -11.79 -6.97 -17.97
N LEU A 166 -11.25 -7.21 -19.17
CA LEU A 166 -10.41 -6.22 -19.85
C LEU A 166 -11.20 -4.95 -20.21
N THR A 167 -12.44 -5.10 -20.68
CA THR A 167 -13.35 -3.98 -20.96
C THR A 167 -13.69 -3.23 -19.68
N GLN A 168 -13.93 -3.93 -18.57
CA GLN A 168 -14.15 -3.31 -17.26
C GLN A 168 -12.94 -2.46 -16.85
N ILE A 169 -11.71 -2.99 -16.95
CA ILE A 169 -10.47 -2.23 -16.67
C ILE A 169 -10.34 -1.00 -17.59
N TYR A 170 -10.66 -1.14 -18.88
CA TYR A 170 -10.63 -0.04 -19.83
C TYR A 170 -11.66 1.05 -19.50
N LEU A 171 -12.88 0.66 -19.12
CA LEU A 171 -13.92 1.59 -18.68
C LEU A 171 -13.53 2.33 -17.40
N TYR A 172 -12.90 1.65 -16.44
CA TYR A 172 -12.39 2.30 -15.23
C TYR A 172 -11.29 3.32 -15.53
N GLU A 173 -10.35 2.98 -16.42
CA GLU A 173 -9.31 3.94 -16.85
C GLU A 173 -9.93 5.17 -17.51
N ARG A 174 -10.86 4.96 -18.46
CA ARG A 174 -11.60 6.05 -19.13
C ARG A 174 -12.39 6.90 -18.12
N TYR A 175 -13.06 6.27 -17.17
CA TYR A 175 -13.81 6.96 -16.12
C TYR A 175 -12.88 7.80 -15.24
N LEU A 176 -11.73 7.26 -14.83
CA LEU A 176 -10.76 8.00 -14.01
C LEU A 176 -10.21 9.21 -14.77
N THR A 177 -9.80 9.05 -16.02
CA THR A 177 -9.33 10.17 -16.86
C THR A 177 -10.43 11.21 -17.08
N PHE A 178 -11.67 10.78 -17.29
CA PHE A 178 -12.81 11.68 -17.45
C PHE A 178 -13.14 12.44 -16.15
N SER A 179 -13.06 11.76 -15.00
CA SER A 179 -13.24 12.39 -13.69
C SER A 179 -12.15 13.41 -13.39
N GLU A 180 -10.89 13.11 -13.71
CA GLU A 180 -9.76 14.04 -13.58
C GLU A 180 -9.95 15.27 -14.49
N TYR A 181 -10.42 15.09 -15.72
CA TYR A 181 -10.70 16.19 -16.67
C TYR A 181 -11.83 17.11 -16.19
N MET A 182 -12.83 16.55 -15.50
CA MET A 182 -13.98 17.29 -14.94
C MET A 182 -13.64 18.07 -13.65
N GLY A 183 -12.37 18.19 -13.27
CA GLY A 183 -11.91 19.02 -12.14
C GLY A 183 -12.30 18.51 -10.75
N LYS A 184 -13.00 17.37 -10.67
CA LYS A 184 -13.11 16.60 -9.43
C LYS A 184 -11.80 15.87 -9.23
N SER A 185 -10.78 16.55 -8.68
CA SER A 185 -9.63 15.86 -8.10
C SER A 185 -10.17 14.80 -7.15
N PRO A 186 -9.99 13.50 -7.41
CA PRO A 186 -10.08 12.53 -6.35
C PRO A 186 -8.86 12.78 -5.48
N ALA A 187 -9.00 13.69 -4.52
CA ALA A 187 -8.12 13.67 -3.37
C ALA A 187 -8.19 12.24 -2.80
N LEU A 188 -7.02 11.62 -2.64
CA LEU A 188 -6.77 10.33 -1.99
C LEU A 188 -6.65 9.11 -2.94
N LEU A 189 -5.42 8.89 -3.43
CA LEU A 189 -4.68 7.67 -3.05
C LEU A 189 -3.38 8.08 -2.36
#